data_AF-A0A2V2PRT4-F1
#
_entry.id   AF-A0A2V2PRT4-F1
#
_cell.length_a   1.000
_cell.length_b   1.000
_cell.length_c   1.000
_cell.angle_alpha   90.00
_cell.angle_beta   90.00
_cell.angle_gamma   90.00
#
_symmetry.space_group_name_H-M   'P 1'
#
loop_
_entity.id
_entity.type
_entity.pdbx_description
1 polymer ?
#
loop_
_entity_poly.entity_id
_entity_poly.type
_entity_poly.pdbx_seq_one_letter_code
_entity_poly.pdbx_strand_id
1 'polypeptide(L)'
;EAVPVLAGVLGDGHGLWRRWTLVRAAEAAAGLGPAGRPLVPVLTALLTDPEQVPSAVLALRAVAPDALDTDRSAGLLLDAAEAGAAPAEAVDGLVALGVDTLSDEHRARLTALGERDPRVVRFGLSGTIEAADERLRARIRTAEVSRG
;
A
#
# COMPACT_ATOMS: atom_id res chain seq x y z
N GLU A 1 5.51 12.81 22.31
CA GLU A 1 6.32 11.64 22.68
C GLU A 1 6.32 10.53 21.61
N ALA A 2 5.20 10.25 20.92
CA ALA A 2 5.12 9.15 19.94
C ALA A 2 6.03 9.29 18.68
N VAL A 3 6.26 10.51 18.18
CA VAL A 3 7.02 10.73 16.92
C VAL A 3 8.46 10.19 16.98
N PRO A 4 9.29 10.53 18.00
CA PRO A 4 10.63 9.94 18.12
C PRO A 4 10.65 8.40 18.20
N VAL A 5 9.67 7.79 18.88
CA VAL A 5 9.56 6.33 18.99
C VAL A 5 9.27 5.71 17.63
N LEU A 6 8.31 6.26 16.89
CA LEU A 6 7.97 5.80 15.54
C LEU A 6 9.14 6.00 14.57
N ALA A 7 9.86 7.12 14.67
CA ALA A 7 11.05 7.35 13.85
C ALA A 7 12.14 6.28 14.08
N GLY A 8 12.37 5.88 15.34
CA GLY A 8 13.30 4.82 15.69
C GLY A 8 12.87 3.45 15.15
N VAL A 9 11.59 3.09 15.30
CA VAL A 9 11.06 1.81 14.81
C VAL A 9 11.10 1.71 13.28
N LEU A 10 10.71 2.79 12.58
CA LEU A 10 10.69 2.85 11.12
C LEU A 10 12.10 2.93 10.52
N GLY A 11 13.06 3.50 11.25
CA GLY A 11 14.43 3.73 10.77
C GLY A 11 15.40 2.58 11.01
N ASP A 12 15.03 1.60 11.84
CA ASP A 12 15.89 0.47 12.19
C ASP A 12 15.67 -0.71 11.21
N GLY A 13 16.76 -1.33 10.74
CA GLY A 13 16.81 -2.07 9.46
C GLY A 13 17.10 -3.59 9.56
N HIS A 14 16.69 -4.30 10.62
CA HIS A 14 17.10 -5.70 10.85
C HIS A 14 15.96 -6.71 11.12
N GLY A 15 15.59 -7.53 10.12
CA GLY A 15 15.05 -8.90 10.31
C GLY A 15 13.57 -9.17 9.93
N LEU A 16 13.29 -10.44 9.58
CA LEU A 16 12.01 -10.97 9.07
C LEU A 16 10.79 -10.83 10.01
N TRP A 17 11.01 -10.58 11.30
CA TRP A 17 9.94 -10.29 12.28
C TRP A 17 9.43 -8.83 12.20
N ARG A 18 10.03 -7.97 11.34
CA ARG A 18 9.71 -6.53 11.23
C ARG A 18 8.56 -6.18 10.30
N ARG A 19 8.19 -7.00 9.31
CA ARG A 19 7.18 -6.62 8.31
C ARG A 19 5.90 -6.12 8.98
N TRP A 20 5.36 -6.91 9.90
CA TRP A 20 4.15 -6.53 10.62
C TRP A 20 4.38 -5.33 11.53
N THR A 21 5.54 -5.23 12.19
CA THR A 21 5.89 -4.10 13.06
C THR A 21 6.00 -2.79 12.29
N LEU A 22 6.60 -2.79 11.10
CA LEU A 22 6.73 -1.61 10.24
C LEU A 22 5.39 -1.19 9.67
N VAL A 23 4.55 -2.14 9.22
CA VAL A 23 3.18 -1.86 8.81
C VAL A 23 2.38 -1.21 9.95
N ARG A 24 2.44 -1.77 11.17
CA ARG A 24 1.74 -1.21 12.34
C ARG A 24 2.30 0.16 12.75
N ALA A 25 3.60 0.38 12.60
CA ALA A 25 4.23 1.68 12.85
C ALA A 25 3.81 2.73 11.80
N ALA A 26 3.70 2.35 10.53
CA ALA A 26 3.20 3.21 9.46
C ALA A 26 1.71 3.53 9.65
N GLU A 27 0.88 2.56 10.05
CA GLU A 27 -0.52 2.77 10.43
C GLU A 27 -0.64 3.74 11.62
N ALA A 28 0.20 3.56 12.65
CA ALA A 28 0.25 4.46 13.79
C ALA A 28 0.68 5.88 13.38
N ALA A 29 1.66 6.00 12.47
CA ALA A 29 2.07 7.28 11.91
C ALA A 29 0.93 7.95 11.13
N ALA A 30 0.16 7.18 10.34
CA ALA A 30 -1.02 7.69 9.64
C ALA A 30 -2.06 8.25 10.62
N GLY A 31 -2.26 7.59 11.76
CA GLY A 31 -3.13 8.04 12.84
C GLY A 31 -2.72 9.36 13.51
N LEU A 32 -1.46 9.81 13.35
CA LEU A 32 -1.01 11.11 13.82
C LEU A 32 -1.46 12.27 12.92
N GLY A 33 -1.88 11.98 11.68
CA GLY A 33 -2.20 13.01 10.69
C GLY A 33 -1.05 14.02 10.52
N PRO A 34 -1.33 15.32 10.36
CA PRO A 34 -0.29 16.34 10.14
C PRO A 34 0.80 16.41 11.23
N ALA A 35 0.52 15.95 12.45
CA ALA A 35 1.53 15.90 13.52
C ALA A 35 2.66 14.90 13.23
N GLY A 36 2.42 13.92 12.36
CA GLY A 36 3.40 12.95 11.89
C GLY A 36 4.35 13.47 10.80
N ARG A 37 4.23 14.73 10.34
CA ARG A 37 5.07 15.31 9.27
C ARG A 37 6.59 15.10 9.46
N PRO A 38 7.16 15.12 10.67
CA PRO A 38 8.58 14.79 10.87
C PRO A 38 8.98 13.35 10.46
N LEU A 39 8.03 12.43 10.29
CA LEU A 39 8.25 11.05 9.87
C LEU A 39 8.35 10.89 8.34
N VAL A 40 8.11 11.95 7.57
CA VAL A 40 8.17 11.89 6.09
C VAL A 40 9.46 11.25 5.57
N PRO A 41 10.68 11.64 6.03
CA PRO A 41 11.91 11.06 5.49
C PRO A 41 12.00 9.53 5.68
N VAL A 42 11.57 9.02 6.84
CA VAL A 42 11.66 7.58 7.12
C VAL A 42 10.56 6.81 6.40
N LEU A 43 9.35 7.37 6.27
CA LEU A 43 8.27 6.78 5.48
C LEU A 43 8.62 6.76 3.98
N THR A 44 9.29 7.79 3.47
CA THR A 44 9.81 7.80 2.09
C THR A 44 10.86 6.71 1.86
N ALA A 45 11.73 6.44 2.84
CA ALA A 45 12.71 5.36 2.71
C ALA A 45 12.06 3.97 2.59
N LEU A 46 10.92 3.75 3.25
CA LEU A 46 10.17 2.50 3.16
C LEU A 46 9.58 2.23 1.77
N LEU A 47 9.43 3.25 0.91
CA LEU A 47 8.99 3.06 -0.47
C LEU A 47 9.97 2.26 -1.34
N THR A 48 11.18 1.97 -0.83
CA THR A 48 12.16 1.12 -1.51
C THR A 48 11.90 -0.38 -1.34
N ASP A 49 11.05 -0.77 -0.39
CA ASP A 49 10.64 -2.15 -0.16
C ASP A 49 9.19 -2.37 -0.63
N PRO A 50 8.95 -3.16 -1.70
CA PRO A 50 7.62 -3.42 -2.23
C PRO A 50 6.61 -3.92 -1.19
N GLU A 51 7.05 -4.66 -0.15
CA GLU A 51 6.14 -5.12 0.91
C GLU A 51 5.68 -4.00 1.86
N GLN A 52 6.44 -2.90 1.95
CA GLN A 52 6.14 -1.76 2.81
C GLN A 52 5.41 -0.64 2.07
N VAL A 53 5.54 -0.58 0.74
CA VAL A 53 4.95 0.45 -0.14
C VAL A 53 3.49 0.77 0.22
N PRO A 54 2.56 -0.21 0.37
CA PRO A 54 1.17 0.11 0.67
C PRO A 54 0.98 0.91 1.96
N SER A 55 1.62 0.45 3.04
CA SER A 55 1.53 1.10 4.35
C SER A 55 2.23 2.47 4.39
N ALA A 56 3.37 2.58 3.70
CA ALA A 56 4.14 3.81 3.62
C ALA A 56 3.42 4.90 2.81
N VAL A 57 2.81 4.55 1.68
CA VAL A 57 2.02 5.51 0.86
C VAL A 57 0.81 6.03 1.65
N LEU A 58 0.07 5.15 2.32
CA LEU A 58 -1.07 5.56 3.15
C LEU A 58 -0.64 6.47 4.31
N ALA A 59 0.48 6.17 4.96
CA ALA A 59 1.03 7.00 6.01
C ALA A 59 1.48 8.37 5.48
N LEU A 60 2.22 8.42 4.37
CA LEU A 60 2.67 9.68 3.74
C LEU A 60 1.49 10.56 3.35
N ARG A 61 0.45 9.98 2.74
CA ARG A 61 -0.79 10.70 2.40
C ARG A 61 -1.46 11.31 3.63
N ALA A 62 -1.45 10.63 4.77
CA ALA A 62 -2.07 11.11 6.00
C ALA A 62 -1.25 12.20 6.70
N VAL A 63 0.09 12.09 6.68
CA VAL A 63 0.97 13.02 7.43
C VAL A 63 1.41 14.24 6.61
N ALA A 64 1.52 14.11 5.30
CA ALA A 64 1.98 15.15 4.38
C ALA A 64 1.46 14.91 2.96
N PRO A 65 0.14 15.06 2.72
CA PRO A 65 -0.45 14.84 1.39
C PRO A 65 0.15 15.75 0.31
N ASP A 66 0.61 16.95 0.69
CA ASP A 66 1.27 17.92 -0.19
C ASP A 66 2.67 17.48 -0.65
N ALA A 67 3.30 16.54 0.06
CA ALA A 67 4.62 16.01 -0.28
C ALA A 67 4.55 14.71 -1.10
N LEU A 68 3.34 14.19 -1.35
CA LEU A 68 3.14 12.91 -2.02
C LEU A 68 3.05 13.11 -3.54
N ASP A 69 4.01 12.54 -4.27
CA ASP A 69 3.90 12.36 -5.71
C ASP A 69 2.89 11.24 -5.99
N THR A 70 1.66 11.62 -6.35
CA THR A 70 0.53 10.69 -6.48
C THR A 70 0.73 9.73 -7.65
N ASP A 71 1.28 10.19 -8.77
CA ASP A 71 1.49 9.34 -9.95
C ASP A 71 2.60 8.32 -9.69
N ARG A 72 3.72 8.76 -9.13
CA ARG A 72 4.80 7.85 -8.71
C ARG A 72 4.32 6.84 -7.67
N SER A 73 3.52 7.28 -6.70
CA SER A 73 2.99 6.39 -5.65
C SER A 73 2.04 5.35 -6.23
N ALA A 74 1.21 5.73 -7.21
CA ALA A 74 0.34 4.80 -7.92
C ALA A 74 1.16 3.73 -8.69
N GLY A 75 2.22 4.14 -9.38
CA GLY A 75 3.14 3.21 -10.05
C GLY A 75 3.75 2.19 -9.08
N LEU A 76 4.25 2.65 -7.92
CA LEU A 76 4.82 1.76 -6.89
C LEU A 76 3.79 0.78 -6.31
N LEU A 77 2.55 1.22 -6.10
CA LEU A 77 1.47 0.34 -5.63
C LEU A 77 1.11 -0.72 -6.67
N LEU A 78 1.07 -0.35 -7.96
CA LEU A 78 0.85 -1.30 -9.05
C LEU A 78 2.00 -2.30 -9.15
N ASP A 79 3.25 -1.85 -9.05
CA ASP A 79 4.42 -2.74 -9.02
C ASP A 79 4.35 -3.74 -7.86
N ALA A 80 3.96 -3.29 -6.66
CA ALA A 80 3.77 -4.15 -5.50
C ALA A 80 2.64 -5.16 -5.70
N ALA A 81 1.49 -4.73 -6.24
CA ALA A 81 0.36 -5.61 -6.53
C ALA A 81 0.70 -6.67 -7.59
N GLU A 82 1.37 -6.26 -8.68
CA GLU A 82 1.81 -7.16 -9.75
C GLU A 82 2.86 -8.17 -9.28
N ALA A 83 3.70 -7.79 -8.32
CA ALA A 83 4.67 -8.67 -7.67
C ALA A 83 4.07 -9.59 -6.60
N GLY A 84 2.79 -9.41 -6.23
CA GLY A 84 2.13 -10.15 -5.15
C GLY A 84 2.55 -9.70 -3.74
N ALA A 85 3.19 -8.54 -3.61
CA ALA A 85 3.58 -7.94 -2.34
C ALA A 85 2.41 -7.18 -1.72
N ALA A 86 1.66 -7.84 -0.84
CA ALA A 86 0.46 -7.27 -0.20
C ALA A 86 -0.54 -6.66 -1.22
N PRO A 87 -1.02 -7.46 -2.21
CA PRO A 87 -1.74 -6.94 -3.36
C PRO A 87 -3.08 -6.30 -2.99
N ALA A 88 -3.73 -6.75 -1.90
CA ALA A 88 -4.98 -6.16 -1.45
C ALA A 88 -4.76 -4.77 -0.84
N GLU A 89 -3.73 -4.63 0.00
CA GLU A 89 -3.33 -3.37 0.61
C GLU A 89 -2.83 -2.38 -0.45
N ALA A 90 -2.15 -2.87 -1.48
CA ALA A 90 -1.70 -2.06 -2.60
C ALA A 90 -2.89 -1.45 -3.37
N VAL A 91 -3.94 -2.26 -3.64
CA VAL A 91 -5.18 -1.78 -4.27
C VAL A 91 -5.93 -0.82 -3.35
N ASP A 92 -6.01 -1.08 -2.04
CA ASP A 92 -6.58 -0.13 -1.07
C ASP A 92 -5.84 1.22 -1.09
N GLY A 93 -4.51 1.19 -1.25
CA GLY A 93 -3.68 2.37 -1.47
C GLY A 93 -4.08 3.15 -2.71
N LEU A 94 -4.28 2.47 -3.85
CA LEU A 94 -4.71 3.10 -5.11
C LEU A 94 -6.11 3.74 -4.97
N VAL A 95 -7.03 3.06 -4.28
CA VAL A 95 -8.36 3.60 -3.97
C VAL A 95 -8.25 4.85 -3.10
N ALA A 96 -7.36 4.86 -2.10
CA ALA A 96 -7.15 6.01 -1.24
C ALA A 96 -6.52 7.20 -1.99
N LEU A 97 -5.65 6.96 -2.98
CA LEU A 97 -5.13 8.02 -3.87
C LEU A 97 -6.21 8.59 -4.78
N GLY A 98 -7.20 7.78 -5.14
CA GLY A 98 -8.29 8.12 -6.04
C GLY A 98 -8.05 7.53 -7.42
N VAL A 99 -8.81 6.48 -7.76
CA VAL A 99 -8.65 5.78 -9.05
C VAL A 99 -8.91 6.68 -10.27
N ASP A 100 -9.69 7.74 -10.11
CA ASP A 100 -9.98 8.71 -11.17
C ASP A 100 -8.80 9.65 -11.45
N THR A 101 -7.84 9.77 -10.55
CA THR A 101 -6.63 10.57 -10.74
C THR A 101 -5.50 9.78 -11.41
N LEU A 102 -5.69 8.48 -11.64
CA LEU A 102 -4.71 7.63 -12.29
C LEU A 102 -4.55 8.02 -13.76
N SER A 103 -3.31 7.96 -14.24
CA SER A 103 -3.00 8.01 -15.67
C SER A 103 -3.69 6.86 -16.42
N ASP A 104 -3.85 7.00 -17.73
CA ASP A 104 -4.46 5.95 -18.56
C ASP A 104 -3.65 4.64 -18.52
N GLU A 105 -2.33 4.74 -18.42
CA GLU A 105 -1.43 3.60 -18.24
C GLU A 105 -1.69 2.89 -16.91
N HIS A 106 -1.69 3.63 -15.80
CA HIS A 106 -1.95 3.07 -14.48
C HIS A 106 -3.35 2.45 -14.38
N ARG A 107 -4.34 3.05 -15.05
CA ARG A 107 -5.70 2.49 -15.14
C ARG A 107 -5.73 1.18 -15.92
N ALA A 108 -5.05 1.12 -17.07
CA ALA A 108 -4.95 -0.11 -17.86
C ALA A 108 -4.27 -1.23 -17.08
N ARG A 109 -3.21 -0.92 -16.31
CA ARG A 109 -2.54 -1.89 -15.41
C ARG A 109 -3.48 -2.39 -14.31
N LEU A 110 -4.23 -1.50 -13.66
CA LEU A 110 -5.21 -1.86 -12.64
C LEU A 110 -6.33 -2.75 -13.21
N THR A 111 -6.84 -2.43 -14.40
CA THR A 111 -7.83 -3.27 -15.10
C THR A 111 -7.24 -4.65 -15.42
N ALA A 112 -6.02 -4.72 -15.95
CA ALA A 112 -5.37 -5.98 -16.26
C ALA A 112 -5.14 -6.84 -14.99
N LEU A 113 -4.85 -6.23 -13.83
CA LEU A 113 -4.79 -6.92 -12.54
C LEU A 113 -6.14 -7.55 -12.16
N GLY A 114 -7.25 -6.84 -12.39
CA GLY A 114 -8.60 -7.35 -12.13
C GLY A 114 -9.04 -8.46 -13.08
N GLU A 115 -8.52 -8.48 -14.32
CA GLU A 115 -8.85 -9.46 -15.35
C GLU A 115 -7.98 -10.74 -15.31
N ARG A 116 -6.82 -10.73 -14.64
CA ARG A 116 -5.95 -11.91 -14.54
C ARG A 116 -6.50 -12.98 -13.56
N ASP A 117 -6.62 -14.22 -14.05
CA ASP A 117 -6.98 -15.42 -13.30
C ASP A 117 -5.87 -15.78 -12.25
N PRO A 118 -6.16 -15.82 -10.93
CA PRO A 118 -5.17 -15.88 -9.85
C PRO A 118 -4.49 -17.24 -9.62
N ARG A 119 -4.59 -18.19 -10.56
CA ARG A 119 -3.88 -19.49 -10.48
C ARG A 119 -2.35 -19.37 -10.62
N VAL A 120 -1.82 -18.17 -10.79
CA VAL A 120 -0.38 -17.87 -10.87
C VAL A 120 0.08 -17.09 -9.64
N VAL A 121 -0.31 -17.51 -8.43
CA VAL A 121 0.44 -17.18 -7.20
C VAL A 121 1.53 -18.24 -7.06
N ARG A 122 2.72 -17.90 -7.57
CA ARG A 122 3.92 -18.73 -7.52
C ARG A 122 4.34 -18.89 -6.04
N PHE A 123 4.03 -20.07 -5.48
CA PHE A 123 4.36 -20.62 -4.15
C PHE A 123 3.55 -20.13 -2.93
N GLY A 124 2.72 -21.03 -2.36
CA GLY A 124 2.35 -20.99 -0.92
C GLY A 124 0.97 -21.49 -0.47
N LEU A 125 0.69 -22.79 -0.57
CA LEU A 125 -0.28 -23.58 0.25
C LEU A 125 -1.80 -23.21 0.26
N SER A 126 -2.48 -23.66 -0.79
CA SER A 126 -3.86 -24.19 -0.98
C SER A 126 -5.00 -24.09 0.09
N GLY A 127 -5.07 -23.09 0.96
CA GLY A 127 -6.28 -22.91 1.80
C GLY A 127 -6.57 -21.49 2.29
N THR A 128 -5.55 -20.65 2.44
CA THR A 128 -5.69 -19.25 2.88
C THR A 128 -5.76 -18.25 1.73
N ILE A 129 -5.28 -18.64 0.55
CA ILE A 129 -5.24 -17.81 -0.66
C ILE A 129 -6.67 -17.54 -1.17
N GLU A 130 -7.56 -18.53 -1.16
CA GLU A 130 -8.95 -18.40 -1.67
C GLU A 130 -9.79 -17.37 -0.89
N ALA A 131 -9.59 -17.26 0.43
CA ALA A 131 -10.32 -16.32 1.27
C ALA A 131 -9.77 -14.88 1.19
N ALA A 132 -8.46 -14.72 0.99
CA ALA A 132 -7.85 -13.42 0.71
C ALA A 132 -8.28 -12.91 -0.68
N ASP A 133 -8.40 -13.83 -1.64
CA ASP A 133 -8.78 -13.60 -3.02
C ASP A 133 -10.23 -13.10 -3.16
N GLU A 134 -11.20 -13.71 -2.47
CA GLU A 134 -12.59 -13.21 -2.49
C GLU A 134 -12.74 -11.83 -1.81
N ARG A 135 -11.95 -11.55 -0.76
CA ARG A 135 -11.92 -10.21 -0.14
C ARG A 135 -11.39 -9.13 -1.07
N LEU A 136 -10.38 -9.47 -1.89
CA LEU A 136 -9.85 -8.54 -2.89
C LEU A 136 -10.90 -8.27 -3.98
N ARG A 137 -11.58 -9.31 -4.47
CA ARG A 137 -12.65 -9.14 -5.47
C ARG A 137 -13.82 -8.29 -4.97
N ALA A 138 -14.22 -8.47 -3.71
CA ALA A 138 -15.29 -7.68 -3.11
C ALA A 138 -14.91 -6.18 -3.02
N ARG A 139 -13.65 -5.88 -2.70
CA ARG A 139 -13.12 -4.50 -2.64
C ARG A 139 -13.10 -3.82 -4.00
N ILE A 140 -12.59 -4.49 -5.04
CA ILE A 140 -12.53 -3.93 -6.40
C ILE A 140 -13.94 -3.64 -6.93
N ARG A 141 -14.88 -4.58 -6.80
CA ARG A 141 -16.29 -4.35 -7.18
C ARG A 141 -16.92 -3.17 -6.45
N THR A 142 -16.60 -2.98 -5.18
CA THR A 142 -17.14 -1.85 -4.39
C THR A 142 -16.59 -0.51 -4.87
N ALA A 143 -15.30 -0.47 -5.22
CA ALA A 143 -14.66 0.73 -5.76
C ALA A 143 -15.26 1.11 -7.14
N GLU A 144 -15.55 0.13 -7.99
CA GLU A 144 -16.16 0.36 -9.30
C GLU A 144 -17.64 0.76 -9.22
N VAL A 145 -18.41 0.22 -8.28
CA VAL A 145 -19.83 0.55 -8.08
C VAL A 145 -20.03 1.94 -7.50
N SER A 146 -19.08 2.44 -6.71
CA SER A 146 -19.11 3.82 -6.16
C SER A 146 -18.89 4.91 -7.23
N ARG A 147 -18.67 4.51 -8.49
CA ARG A 147 -18.53 5.36 -9.68
C ARG A 147 -19.88 5.71 -10.34
N GLY A 148 -20.98 5.06 -9.92
CA GLY A 148 -22.35 5.31 -10.40
C GLY A 148 -23.10 6.29 -9.53
#